data_AF-A0A3R9RKI1-F1
#
_entry.id   AF-A0A3R9RKI1-F1
#
_cell.length_a   1.000
_cell.length_b   1.000
_cell.length_c   1.000
_cell.angle_alpha   90.00
_cell.angle_beta   90.00
_cell.angle_gamma   90.00
#
_symmetry.space_group_name_H-M   'P 1'
#
loop_
_entity.id
_entity.type
_entity.pdbx_description
1 polymer ?
#
loop_
_entity_poly.entity_id
_entity_poly.type
_entity_poly.pdbx_seq_one_letter_code
_entity_poly.pdbx_strand_id
1 'polypeptide(L)'
;QTITAQHLGVLGSVFLACENLGAVLERFERYQRLVYDVYPATVRIYTEYVELSWDTKGEQVGPLSDETGRTVIVQFCRSLIRGKERLKEIHFIHERPENVQPYEEYFGCPVLFEQPVA
;
A
#
# COMPACT_ATOMS: atom_id res chain seq x y z
N GLN A 1 15.62 -6.09 -4.34
CA GLN A 1 15.33 -6.90 -3.13
C GLN A 1 13.82 -7.03 -3.00
N THR A 2 13.31 -8.18 -2.55
CA THR A 2 11.88 -8.39 -2.30
C THR A 2 11.57 -8.07 -0.83
N ILE A 3 10.68 -7.12 -0.58
CA ILE A 3 10.21 -6.85 0.79
C ILE A 3 9.22 -7.95 1.18
N THR A 4 9.40 -8.50 2.38
CA THR A 4 8.58 -9.60 2.93
C THR A 4 8.18 -9.26 4.35
N ALA A 5 7.25 -10.01 4.93
CA ALA A 5 6.84 -9.85 6.32
C ALA A 5 8.03 -9.81 7.32
N GLN A 6 9.11 -10.55 7.07
CA GLN A 6 10.31 -10.55 7.94
C GLN A 6 11.00 -9.19 8.04
N HIS A 7 10.81 -8.31 7.06
CA HIS A 7 11.38 -6.96 7.04
C HIS A 7 10.53 -5.95 7.84
N LEU A 8 9.35 -6.35 8.34
CA LEU A 8 8.39 -5.48 9.03
C LEU A 8 8.43 -5.63 10.56
N GLY A 9 9.46 -6.29 11.11
CA GLY A 9 9.61 -6.49 12.55
C GLY A 9 8.40 -7.19 13.18
N VAL A 10 7.89 -6.63 14.29
CA VAL A 10 6.76 -7.21 15.04
C VAL A 10 5.47 -7.27 14.20
N LEU A 11 5.25 -6.30 13.31
CA LEU A 11 4.11 -6.33 12.39
C LEU A 11 4.18 -7.56 11.48
N GLY A 12 5.38 -7.88 11.00
CA GLY A 12 5.66 -9.08 10.24
C GLY A 12 5.16 -10.35 10.91
N SER A 13 5.46 -10.52 12.20
CA SER A 13 4.99 -11.66 12.99
C SER A 13 3.46 -11.68 13.15
N VAL A 14 2.84 -10.51 13.39
CA VAL A 14 1.37 -10.39 13.47
C VAL A 14 0.72 -10.79 12.15
N PHE A 15 1.29 -10.37 11.02
CA PHE A 15 0.75 -10.67 9.70
C PHE A 15 0.88 -12.14 9.33
N LEU A 16 2.01 -12.78 9.67
CA LEU A 16 2.21 -14.22 9.43
C LEU A 16 1.28 -15.11 10.27
N ALA A 17 0.71 -14.59 11.36
CA ALA A 17 -0.27 -15.29 12.18
C ALA A 17 -1.71 -15.14 11.67
N CYS A 18 -1.96 -14.32 10.65
CA CYS A 18 -3.30 -14.09 10.10
C CYS A 18 -3.65 -15.14 9.05
N GLU A 19 -4.90 -15.59 9.04
CA GLU A 19 -5.37 -16.67 8.16
C GLU A 19 -5.63 -16.22 6.71
N ASN A 20 -5.88 -14.93 6.48
CA ASN A 20 -6.19 -14.39 5.16
C ASN A 20 -5.79 -12.90 5.03
N LEU A 21 -5.79 -12.39 3.80
CA LEU A 21 -5.42 -11.00 3.50
C LEU A 21 -6.32 -9.98 4.21
N GLY A 22 -7.62 -10.24 4.34
CA GLY A 22 -8.53 -9.34 5.06
C GLY A 22 -8.11 -9.13 6.50
N ALA A 23 -7.81 -10.24 7.21
CA ALA A 23 -7.29 -10.18 8.58
C ALA A 23 -5.93 -9.46 8.66
N VAL A 24 -5.06 -9.64 7.67
CA VAL A 24 -3.79 -8.90 7.59
C VAL A 24 -4.05 -7.40 7.46
N LEU A 25 -4.93 -6.97 6.55
CA LEU A 25 -5.20 -5.56 6.30
C LEU A 25 -5.88 -4.88 7.50
N GLU A 26 -6.80 -5.56 8.19
CA GLU A 26 -7.40 -5.07 9.43
C GLU A 26 -6.33 -4.85 10.53
N ARG A 27 -5.38 -5.80 10.67
CA ARG A 27 -4.26 -5.64 11.60
C ARG A 27 -3.26 -4.58 11.16
N PHE A 28 -3.05 -4.42 9.85
CA PHE A 28 -2.21 -3.37 9.30
C PHE A 28 -2.80 -1.99 9.66
N GLU A 29 -4.07 -1.75 9.37
CA GLU A 29 -4.76 -0.49 9.70
C GLU A 29 -4.56 -0.12 11.18
N ARG A 30 -4.77 -1.09 12.07
CA ARG A 30 -4.65 -0.91 13.52
C ARG A 30 -3.23 -0.67 14.02
N TYR A 31 -2.24 -1.35 13.45
CA TYR A 31 -0.88 -1.40 14.02
C TYR A 31 0.19 -0.67 13.20
N GLN A 32 -0.10 -0.17 12.00
CA GLN A 32 0.86 0.56 11.18
C GLN A 32 1.53 1.71 11.95
N ARG A 33 0.79 2.37 12.86
CA ARG A 33 1.27 3.50 13.66
C ARG A 33 2.44 3.14 14.58
N LEU A 34 2.62 1.86 14.87
CA LEU A 34 3.79 1.38 15.62
C LEU A 34 5.09 1.42 14.80
N VAL A 35 4.99 1.48 13.47
CA VAL A 35 6.13 1.45 12.54
C VAL A 35 6.21 2.73 11.70
N TYR A 36 5.08 3.36 11.40
CA TYR A 36 4.97 4.57 10.60
C TYR A 36 3.75 5.38 11.08
N ASP A 37 4.01 6.44 11.86
CA ASP A 37 2.96 7.30 12.45
C ASP A 37 2.87 8.68 11.76
N VAL A 38 3.07 8.72 10.44
CA VAL A 38 2.96 9.97 9.68
C VAL A 38 1.51 10.24 9.28
N TYR A 39 0.84 9.24 8.70
CA TYR A 39 -0.58 9.31 8.35
C TYR A 39 -1.29 8.02 8.73
N PRO A 40 -2.53 8.08 9.25
CA PRO A 40 -3.33 6.89 9.47
C PRO A 40 -3.76 6.32 8.10
N ALA A 41 -3.39 5.08 7.82
CA ALA A 41 -4.08 4.34 6.77
C ALA A 41 -5.50 3.98 7.19
N THR A 42 -6.36 3.92 6.20
CA THR A 42 -7.75 3.45 6.27
C THR A 42 -7.89 2.26 5.34
N VAL A 43 -8.55 1.20 5.80
CA VAL A 43 -8.91 0.05 4.96
C VAL A 43 -10.42 0.06 4.73
N ARG A 44 -10.84 0.15 3.46
CA ARG A 44 -12.25 0.06 3.07
C ARG A 44 -12.47 -1.19 2.24
N ILE A 45 -13.42 -2.03 2.67
CA ILE A 45 -13.77 -3.26 1.98
C ILE A 45 -15.04 -3.00 1.14
N TYR A 46 -14.91 -3.15 -0.16
CA TYR A 46 -16.03 -3.13 -1.11
C TYR A 46 -16.30 -4.56 -1.60
N THR A 47 -17.44 -4.75 -2.27
CA THR A 47 -17.83 -6.06 -2.81
C THR A 47 -16.78 -6.66 -3.74
N GLU A 48 -16.14 -5.82 -4.55
CA GLU A 48 -15.27 -6.24 -5.67
C GLU A 48 -13.78 -5.91 -5.46
N TYR A 49 -13.44 -5.20 -4.38
CA TYR A 49 -12.07 -4.76 -4.11
C TYR A 49 -11.90 -4.28 -2.67
N VAL A 50 -10.65 -4.21 -2.24
CA VAL A 50 -10.25 -3.54 -1.01
C VAL A 50 -9.45 -2.31 -1.38
N GLU A 51 -9.78 -1.19 -0.75
CA GLU A 51 -9.05 0.06 -0.85
C GLU A 51 -8.20 0.24 0.41
N LEU A 52 -6.94 0.59 0.21
CA LEU A 52 -6.04 1.05 1.25
C LEU A 52 -5.61 2.47 0.89
N SER A 53 -5.92 3.41 1.76
CA SER A 53 -5.65 4.84 1.57
C SER A 53 -5.04 5.44 2.84
N TRP A 54 -4.39 6.59 2.73
CA TRP A 54 -3.82 7.33 3.86
C TRP A 54 -4.44 8.72 3.90
N ASP A 55 -4.93 9.14 5.07
CA ASP A 55 -5.42 10.51 5.25
C ASP A 55 -4.21 11.44 5.41
N THR A 56 -3.87 12.17 4.33
CA THR A 56 -2.73 13.08 4.31
C THR A 56 -3.10 14.52 4.68
N LYS A 57 -4.18 14.74 5.46
CA LYS A 57 -4.48 16.05 6.06
C LYS A 57 -3.32 16.51 6.96
N GLY A 58 -2.35 17.20 6.36
CA GLY A 58 -1.12 17.64 7.01
C GLY A 58 0.01 17.95 6.04
N GLU A 59 1.23 17.98 6.57
CA GLU A 59 2.47 18.21 5.83
C GLU A 59 2.71 17.03 4.88
N GLN A 60 2.80 17.23 3.57
CA GLN A 60 2.96 16.15 2.60
C GLN A 60 4.39 15.60 2.61
N VAL A 61 4.52 14.28 2.68
CA VAL A 61 5.79 13.61 2.37
C VAL A 61 6.17 13.87 0.91
N GLY A 62 7.46 14.09 0.65
CA GLY A 62 7.94 14.30 -0.71
C GLY A 62 7.60 13.12 -1.64
N PRO A 63 7.45 13.33 -2.96
CA PRO A 63 6.97 12.32 -3.91
C PRO A 63 7.67 10.96 -3.79
N LEU A 64 9.00 10.96 -3.64
CA LEU A 64 9.80 9.73 -3.51
C LEU A 64 9.44 8.91 -2.27
N SER A 65 9.05 9.56 -1.17
CA SER A 65 8.63 8.87 0.05
C SER A 65 7.24 8.24 -0.12
N ASP A 66 6.32 8.91 -0.82
CA ASP A 66 5.00 8.35 -1.14
C ASP A 66 5.15 7.14 -2.08
N GLU A 67 5.91 7.29 -3.17
CA GLU A 67 6.26 6.20 -4.09
C GLU A 67 6.89 4.99 -3.39
N THR A 68 7.81 5.24 -2.47
CA THR A 68 8.45 4.18 -1.69
C THR A 68 7.44 3.48 -0.78
N GLY A 69 6.58 4.23 -0.09
CA GLY A 69 5.54 3.68 0.78
C GLY A 69 4.61 2.74 0.03
N ARG A 70 4.11 3.17 -1.14
CA ARG A 70 3.25 2.32 -1.98
C ARG A 70 3.94 1.08 -2.49
N THR A 71 5.18 1.23 -2.94
CA THR A 71 6.02 0.13 -3.38
C THR A 71 6.19 -0.93 -2.29
N VAL A 72 6.49 -0.51 -1.05
CA VAL A 72 6.64 -1.40 0.11
C VAL A 72 5.35 -2.18 0.36
N ILE A 73 4.21 -1.50 0.38
CA ILE A 73 2.92 -2.14 0.63
C ILE A 73 2.55 -3.13 -0.47
N VAL A 74 2.74 -2.74 -1.74
CA VAL A 74 2.45 -3.64 -2.87
C VAL A 74 3.34 -4.87 -2.83
N GLN A 75 4.64 -4.72 -2.58
CA GLN A 75 5.56 -5.86 -2.43
C GLN A 75 5.15 -6.77 -1.27
N PHE A 76 4.77 -6.16 -0.14
CA PHE A 76 4.29 -6.90 1.01
C PHE A 76 3.01 -7.69 0.69
N CYS A 77 1.99 -7.07 0.11
CA CYS A 77 0.76 -7.73 -0.30
C CYS A 77 1.04 -8.87 -1.29
N ARG A 78 1.89 -8.64 -2.30
CA ARG A 78 2.35 -9.67 -3.26
C ARG A 78 3.07 -10.84 -2.57
N SER A 79 3.76 -10.60 -1.46
CA SER A 79 4.43 -11.66 -0.69
C SER A 79 3.47 -12.56 0.09
N LEU A 80 2.26 -12.08 0.39
CA LEU A 80 1.25 -12.80 1.17
C LEU A 80 0.18 -13.48 0.31
N ILE A 81 -0.17 -12.86 -0.82
CA ILE A 81 -1.22 -13.36 -1.72
C ILE A 81 -0.61 -14.42 -2.64
N ARG A 82 -1.12 -15.65 -2.57
CA ARG A 82 -0.68 -16.77 -3.43
C ARG A 82 -1.55 -16.97 -4.69
N GLY A 83 -2.59 -16.16 -4.88
CA GLY A 83 -3.55 -16.29 -5.98
C GLY A 83 -3.30 -15.36 -7.17
N LYS A 84 -4.29 -15.25 -8.05
CA LYS A 84 -4.25 -14.43 -9.28
C LYS A 84 -4.84 -13.03 -9.08
N GLU A 85 -5.13 -12.65 -7.84
CA GLU A 85 -5.72 -11.37 -7.51
C GLU A 85 -4.80 -10.25 -7.99
N ARG A 86 -5.35 -9.34 -8.79
CA ARG A 86 -4.61 -8.25 -9.39
C ARG A 86 -4.92 -6.96 -8.64
N LEU A 87 -3.86 -6.19 -8.37
CA LEU A 87 -3.99 -4.80 -7.99
C LEU A 87 -4.83 -4.08 -9.06
N LYS A 88 -5.88 -3.37 -8.64
CA LYS A 88 -6.77 -2.69 -9.57
C LYS A 88 -6.17 -1.38 -10.07
N GLU A 89 -5.62 -0.59 -9.16
CA GLU A 89 -5.06 0.72 -9.45
C GLU A 89 -4.14 1.21 -8.32
N ILE A 90 -3.26 2.16 -8.64
CA ILE A 90 -2.44 2.92 -7.69
C ILE A 90 -2.64 4.42 -7.95
N HIS A 91 -2.83 5.21 -6.89
CA HIS A 91 -3.23 6.62 -6.96
C HIS A 91 -2.27 7.60 -6.31
N PHE A 92 -1.25 8.11 -6.99
CA PHE A 92 -0.34 9.11 -6.42
C PHE A 92 -0.99 10.49 -6.26
N ILE A 93 -0.56 11.23 -5.23
CA ILE A 93 -1.00 12.62 -5.00
C ILE A 93 -0.18 13.64 -5.79
N HIS A 94 1.05 13.28 -6.19
CA HIS A 94 1.97 14.18 -6.86
C HIS A 94 1.68 14.27 -8.36
N GLU A 95 2.32 15.23 -9.01
CA GLU A 95 2.22 15.48 -10.45
C GLU A 95 2.56 14.24 -11.28
N ARG A 96 1.86 14.09 -12.40
CA ARG A 96 2.09 13.02 -13.37
C ARG A 96 3.48 13.19 -14.02
N PRO A 97 4.35 12.17 -14.00
CA PRO A 97 5.61 12.22 -14.72
C PRO A 97 5.40 12.15 -16.24
N GLU A 98 6.37 12.63 -17.01
CA GLU A 98 6.33 12.56 -18.49
C GLU A 98 6.18 11.12 -19.00
N ASN A 99 6.80 10.16 -18.31
CA ASN A 99 6.72 8.75 -18.63
C ASN A 99 6.13 7.93 -17.47
N VAL A 100 4.89 7.48 -17.66
CA VAL A 100 4.15 6.65 -16.69
C VAL A 100 4.42 5.15 -16.87
N GLN A 101 4.96 4.73 -18.00
CA GLN A 101 5.19 3.31 -18.33
C GLN A 101 5.97 2.54 -17.24
N PRO A 102 7.06 3.08 -16.65
CA PRO A 102 7.80 2.37 -15.60
C PRO A 102 6.96 2.05 -14.36
N TYR A 103 6.00 2.93 -14.02
CA TYR A 103 5.11 2.73 -12.88
C TYR A 103 4.11 1.61 -13.18
N GLU A 104 3.45 1.65 -14.34
CA GLU A 104 2.48 0.63 -14.73
C GLU A 104 3.12 -0.75 -14.93
N GLU A 105 4.35 -0.80 -15.47
CA GLU A 105 5.12 -2.04 -15.57
C GLU A 105 5.47 -2.62 -14.19
N TYR A 106 5.87 -1.77 -13.25
CA TYR A 106 6.20 -2.20 -11.89
C TYR A 106 4.97 -2.68 -11.11
N PHE A 107 3.88 -1.90 -11.13
CA PHE A 107 2.66 -2.18 -10.37
C PHE A 107 1.75 -3.21 -11.06
N GLY A 108 1.87 -3.39 -12.38
CA GLY A 108 1.07 -4.32 -13.17
C GLY A 108 -0.41 -3.92 -13.25
N CYS A 109 -0.72 -2.63 -13.07
CA CYS A 109 -2.05 -2.04 -13.08
C CYS A 109 -1.97 -0.57 -13.51
N PRO A 110 -3.11 0.07 -13.86
CA PRO A 110 -3.17 1.51 -14.05
C PRO A 110 -2.60 2.30 -12.86
N VAL A 111 -1.86 3.35 -13.17
CA VAL A 111 -1.30 4.28 -12.17
C VAL A 111 -1.81 5.68 -12.45
N LEU A 112 -2.59 6.20 -11.52
CA LEU A 112 -3.19 7.54 -11.58
C LEU A 112 -2.37 8.49 -10.71
N PHE A 113 -2.26 9.73 -11.14
CA PHE A 113 -1.52 10.80 -10.47
C PHE A 113 -2.48 11.95 -10.17
N GLU A 114 -2.05 12.90 -9.33
CA GLU A 114 -2.88 14.05 -8.91
C GLU A 114 -4.25 13.64 -8.36
N GLN A 115 -4.32 12.49 -7.70
CA GLN A 115 -5.56 11.99 -7.10
C GLN A 115 -5.87 12.73 -5.79
N PRO A 116 -7.15 12.94 -5.47
CA PRO A 116 -7.54 13.63 -4.24
C PRO A 116 -7.13 12.80 -3.01
N VAL A 117 -6.80 13.52 -1.93
CA VAL A 117 -6.59 12.91 -0.62
C VAL A 117 -7.93 12.38 -0.10
N ALA A 118 -7.95 11.12 0.35
CA ALA A 118 -9.14 10.41 0.82
C ALA A 118 -9.55 10.77 2.26
#